data_AF-A0A1Q7K8V3-F1
#
_entry.id   AF-A0A1Q7K8V3-F1
#
_cell.length_a   1.000
_cell.length_b   1.000
_cell.length_c   1.000
_cell.angle_alpha   90.00
_cell.angle_beta   90.00
_cell.angle_gamma   90.00
#
_symmetry.space_group_name_H-M   'P 1'
#
loop_
_entity.id
_entity.type
_entity.pdbx_description
1 polymer ?
#
loop_
_entity_poly.entity_id
_entity_poly.type
_entity_poly.pdbx_seq_one_letter_code
_entity_poly.pdbx_strand_id
1 'polypeptide(L)'
;MPGSYTTTIVGSSTSPVRTHQVTISVTVVTYASSCGGGGGGSLAAGTLILMADGSTHAVQNVKAGDRLVGYNPNTGSYSVSIVKSTDTVQVNSLLVIHTESGSVLRTDASRTEVLWTKQQNGNTLWLPVTMLRVGDSLFTQQGWSRVTEIDATSVHQTMWDITATLPYFANGYLDPAWRS
;
A
#
# COMPACT_ATOMS: atom_id res chain seq x y z
N MET A 1 14.61 3.26 -19.13
CA MET A 1 13.30 2.92 -19.72
C MET A 1 12.72 1.76 -18.93
N PRO A 2 11.40 1.51 -18.92
CA PRO A 2 10.87 0.24 -18.46
C PRO A 2 11.51 -0.88 -19.24
N GLY A 3 11.88 -1.96 -18.57
CA GLY A 3 12.54 -3.07 -19.21
C GLY A 3 13.06 -4.06 -18.19
N SER A 4 13.25 -5.28 -18.68
CA SER A 4 14.03 -6.27 -17.95
C SER A 4 15.49 -6.09 -18.35
N TYR A 5 16.31 -5.79 -17.35
CA TYR A 5 17.74 -5.67 -17.47
C TYR A 5 18.36 -6.90 -16.84
N THR A 6 19.30 -7.51 -17.54
CA THR A 6 20.06 -8.63 -17.00
C THR A 6 21.53 -8.25 -17.05
N THR A 7 22.23 -8.56 -15.97
CA THR A 7 23.69 -8.54 -15.96
C THR A 7 24.19 -9.90 -15.53
N THR A 8 25.16 -10.42 -16.26
CA THR A 8 25.79 -11.70 -15.96
C THR A 8 27.23 -11.43 -15.58
N ILE A 9 27.57 -11.72 -14.34
CA ILE A 9 28.94 -11.65 -13.84
C ILE A 9 29.56 -13.02 -14.06
N VAL A 10 30.64 -13.09 -14.83
CA VAL A 10 31.40 -14.31 -15.08
C VAL A 10 32.74 -14.20 -14.36
N GLY A 11 32.98 -15.11 -13.41
CA GLY A 11 34.27 -15.28 -12.76
C GLY A 11 34.97 -16.52 -13.29
N SER A 12 36.19 -16.37 -13.78
CA SER A 12 37.01 -17.47 -14.28
C SER A 12 38.29 -17.59 -13.47
N SER A 13 38.62 -18.80 -13.03
CA SER A 13 39.95 -19.15 -12.50
C SER A 13 40.74 -19.86 -13.60
N THR A 14 42.04 -19.58 -13.69
CA THR A 14 42.96 -20.23 -14.65
C THR A 14 43.68 -21.44 -14.06
N SER A 15 43.65 -21.63 -12.74
CA SER A 15 44.24 -22.80 -12.08
C SER A 15 43.63 -23.05 -10.68
N PRO A 16 42.77 -24.08 -10.51
CA PRO A 16 42.21 -24.94 -11.55
C PRO A 16 41.27 -24.16 -12.48
N VAL A 17 41.14 -24.58 -13.74
CA VAL A 17 40.23 -23.94 -14.70
C VAL A 17 38.78 -24.16 -14.25
N ARG A 18 38.13 -23.09 -13.80
CA ARG A 18 36.74 -23.10 -13.33
C ARG A 18 36.06 -21.81 -13.77
N THR A 19 34.83 -21.91 -14.24
CA THR A 19 34.01 -20.75 -14.60
C THR A 19 32.72 -20.80 -13.80
N HIS A 20 32.41 -19.70 -13.13
CA HIS A 20 31.16 -19.49 -12.43
C HIS A 20 30.46 -18.26 -13.01
N GLN A 21 29.15 -18.36 -13.16
CA GLN A 21 28.35 -17.22 -13.57
C GLN A 21 27.21 -17.01 -12.58
N VAL A 22 26.90 -15.74 -12.33
CA VAL A 22 25.73 -15.32 -11.58
C VAL A 22 24.99 -14.31 -12.44
N THR A 23 23.71 -14.59 -12.70
CA THR A 23 22.83 -13.68 -13.43
C THR A 23 21.96 -12.94 -12.43
N ILE A 24 22.01 -11.61 -12.49
CA ILE A 24 21.14 -10.72 -11.72
C ILE A 24 20.13 -10.14 -12.71
N SER A 25 18.85 -10.44 -12.48
CA SER A 25 17.73 -9.89 -13.24
C SER A 25 17.13 -8.73 -12.47
N VAL A 26 17.09 -7.55 -13.09
CA VAL A 26 16.45 -6.34 -12.56
C VAL A 26 15.34 -5.93 -13.50
N THR A 27 14.10 -6.00 -13.04
CA THR A 27 12.96 -5.46 -13.78
C THR A 27 12.73 -4.02 -13.35
N VAL A 28 12.96 -3.07 -14.25
CA VAL A 28 12.56 -1.67 -14.06
C VAL A 28 11.19 -1.52 -14.70
N VAL A 29 10.19 -1.20 -13.89
CA VAL A 29 8.87 -0.80 -14.40
C VAL A 29 8.77 0.72 -14.28
N THR A 30 8.22 1.40 -15.29
CA THR A 30 7.67 2.73 -15.06
C THR A 30 6.18 2.55 -14.83
N TYR A 31 5.72 2.96 -13.66
CA TYR A 31 4.32 3.23 -13.50
C TYR A 31 4.04 4.54 -14.22
N ALA A 32 3.25 4.50 -15.29
CA ALA A 32 2.55 5.70 -15.70
C ALA A 32 1.68 6.08 -14.51
N SER A 33 2.02 7.17 -13.82
CA SER A 33 1.13 7.84 -12.89
C SER A 33 0.02 8.51 -13.71
N SER A 34 -0.78 7.70 -14.41
CA SER A 34 -1.90 8.11 -15.23
C SER A 34 -3.20 7.73 -14.52
N CYS A 35 -3.39 8.27 -13.31
CA CYS A 35 -4.70 8.39 -12.70
C CYS A 35 -4.75 9.79 -12.07
N GLY A 36 -5.08 10.78 -12.89
CA GLY A 36 -5.66 12.02 -12.39
C GLY A 36 -7.05 11.70 -11.86
N GLY A 37 -7.32 12.05 -10.61
CA GLY A 37 -8.58 11.81 -9.92
C GLY A 37 -8.30 11.49 -8.46
N GLY A 38 -8.63 12.43 -7.57
CA GLY A 38 -8.35 12.36 -6.13
C GLY A 38 -8.68 11.02 -5.51
N GLY A 39 -7.71 10.44 -4.82
CA GLY A 39 -7.94 9.21 -4.06
C GLY A 39 -7.32 9.28 -2.68
N GLY A 40 -8.14 9.69 -1.70
CA GLY A 40 -7.81 9.57 -0.28
C GLY A 40 -8.15 8.18 0.25
N GLY A 41 -7.56 7.83 1.40
CA GLY A 41 -7.91 6.67 2.21
C GLY A 41 -8.78 7.11 3.40
N SER A 42 -10.10 7.03 3.26
CA SER A 42 -11.07 7.20 4.35
C SER A 42 -11.03 5.97 5.24
N LEU A 43 -10.59 6.14 6.48
CA LEU A 43 -10.41 5.04 7.42
C LEU A 43 -11.47 5.09 8.52
N ALA A 44 -12.04 3.94 8.88
CA ALA A 44 -12.98 3.86 10.00
C ALA A 44 -12.30 4.12 11.35
N ALA A 45 -13.09 4.54 12.34
CA ALA A 45 -12.62 4.78 13.71
C ALA A 45 -11.87 3.56 14.27
N GLY A 46 -10.78 3.82 15.00
CA GLY A 46 -9.98 2.76 15.62
C GLY A 46 -9.01 2.05 14.68
N THR A 47 -8.98 2.40 13.39
CA THR A 47 -7.91 1.94 12.48
C THR A 47 -6.55 2.35 13.04
N LEU A 48 -5.66 1.38 13.22
CA LEU A 48 -4.34 1.56 13.82
C LEU A 48 -3.32 1.98 12.76
N ILE A 49 -2.81 3.20 12.89
CA ILE A 49 -1.75 3.74 12.06
C ILE A 49 -0.41 3.40 12.68
N LEU A 50 0.51 2.87 11.87
CA LEU A 50 1.85 2.55 12.34
C LEU A 50 2.75 3.78 12.40
N MET A 51 3.19 4.10 13.61
CA MET A 51 4.05 5.23 13.91
C MET A 51 5.52 4.89 13.64
N ALA A 52 6.34 5.90 13.34
CA ALA A 52 7.76 5.72 12.98
C ALA A 52 8.62 5.14 14.12
N ASP A 53 8.15 5.18 15.37
CA ASP A 53 8.78 4.57 16.54
C ASP A 53 8.36 3.11 16.77
N GLY A 54 7.49 2.56 15.91
CA GLY A 54 6.96 1.20 16.00
C GLY A 54 5.70 1.06 16.84
N SER A 55 5.23 2.13 17.50
CA SER A 55 3.93 2.15 18.17
C SER A 55 2.78 2.24 17.15
N THR A 56 1.55 2.05 17.61
CA THR A 56 0.35 2.28 16.78
C THR A 56 -0.59 3.25 17.45
N HIS A 57 -1.13 4.19 16.69
CA HIS A 57 -2.14 5.13 17.13
C HIS A 57 -3.43 4.94 16.34
N ALA A 58 -4.58 5.03 17.01
CA ALA A 58 -5.86 5.06 16.30
C ALA A 58 -5.92 6.30 15.38
N VAL A 59 -6.50 6.15 14.20
CA VAL A 59 -6.55 7.17 13.15
C VAL A 59 -7.12 8.51 13.65
N GLN A 60 -8.12 8.46 14.53
CA GLN A 60 -8.73 9.66 15.12
C GLN A 60 -7.81 10.45 16.05
N ASN A 61 -6.68 9.87 16.47
CA ASN A 61 -5.68 10.50 17.35
C ASN A 61 -4.44 10.96 16.59
N VAL A 62 -4.34 10.67 15.30
CA VAL A 62 -3.26 11.14 14.43
C VAL A 62 -3.46 12.62 14.13
N LYS A 63 -2.37 13.39 14.09
CA LYS A 63 -2.40 14.84 13.84
C LYS A 63 -1.26 15.27 12.91
N ALA A 64 -1.41 16.46 12.32
CA ALA A 64 -0.36 17.09 11.54
C ALA A 64 0.98 17.13 12.30
N GLY A 65 2.06 16.78 11.61
CA GLY A 65 3.41 16.68 12.19
C GLY A 65 3.76 15.30 12.75
N ASP A 66 2.78 14.39 12.94
CA ASP A 66 3.08 13.02 13.37
C ASP A 66 3.94 12.29 12.32
N ARG A 67 4.78 11.37 12.81
CA ARG A 67 5.76 10.62 12.03
C ARG A 67 5.30 9.17 11.93
N LEU A 68 5.00 8.71 10.72
CA LEU A 68 4.50 7.38 10.42
C LEU A 68 5.58 6.54 9.74
N VAL A 69 5.43 5.21 9.77
CA VAL A 69 6.19 4.34 8.86
C VAL A 69 5.63 4.53 7.45
N GLY A 70 6.45 5.09 6.57
CA GLY A 70 6.15 5.28 5.16
C GLY A 70 6.81 4.21 4.29
N TYR A 71 6.18 3.89 3.16
CA TYR A 71 6.73 2.99 2.16
C TYR A 71 6.46 3.52 0.75
N ASN A 72 7.50 3.58 -0.08
CA ASN A 72 7.37 3.95 -1.48
C ASN A 72 7.30 2.69 -2.35
N PRO A 73 6.12 2.33 -2.89
CA PRO A 73 5.98 1.12 -3.70
C PRO A 73 6.73 1.17 -5.04
N ASN A 74 7.12 2.35 -5.51
CA ASN A 74 7.90 2.50 -6.74
C ASN A 74 9.37 2.14 -6.55
N THR A 75 9.92 2.40 -5.35
CA THR A 75 11.33 2.13 -5.03
C THR A 75 11.51 0.92 -4.10
N GLY A 76 10.42 0.41 -3.53
CA GLY A 76 10.45 -0.67 -2.55
C GLY A 76 11.11 -0.29 -1.22
N SER A 77 11.11 0.99 -0.85
CA SER A 77 11.89 1.51 0.27
C SER A 77 11.02 2.07 1.38
N TYR A 78 11.41 1.78 2.63
CA TYR A 78 10.83 2.38 3.82
C TYR A 78 11.49 3.73 4.15
N SER A 79 10.70 4.67 4.64
CA SER A 79 11.17 5.95 5.17
C SER A 79 10.15 6.52 6.16
N VAL A 80 10.44 7.67 6.76
CA VAL A 80 9.48 8.36 7.61
C VAL A 80 8.48 9.12 6.73
N SER A 81 7.19 8.85 6.91
CA SER A 81 6.11 9.67 6.36
C SER A 81 5.67 10.72 7.38
N ILE A 82 5.50 11.97 6.96
CA ILE A 82 5.07 13.07 7.83
C ILE A 82 3.63 13.41 7.50
N VAL A 83 2.75 13.39 8.50
CA VAL A 83 1.36 13.84 8.37
C VAL A 83 1.35 15.34 8.09
N LYS A 84 0.71 15.74 7.00
CA LYS A 84 0.50 17.13 6.60
C LYS A 84 -0.80 17.68 7.17
N SER A 85 -1.87 16.91 7.10
CA SER A 85 -3.18 17.26 7.60
C SER A 85 -4.00 15.99 7.86
N THR A 86 -5.07 16.17 8.62
CA THR A 86 -6.07 15.14 8.92
C THR A 86 -7.44 15.78 8.79
N ASP A 87 -8.38 15.08 8.15
CA ASP A 87 -9.76 15.54 7.97
C ASP A 87 -10.74 14.45 8.44
N THR A 88 -11.98 14.86 8.71
CA THR A 88 -13.09 13.93 8.95
C THR A 88 -14.12 14.04 7.84
N VAL A 89 -14.62 12.91 7.37
CA VAL A 89 -15.62 12.83 6.31
C VAL A 89 -16.85 12.07 6.80
N GLN A 90 -18.04 12.54 6.43
CA GLN A 90 -19.29 11.81 6.65
C GLN A 90 -19.55 10.93 5.42
N VAL A 91 -19.60 9.62 5.62
CA VAL A 91 -19.84 8.65 4.54
C VAL A 91 -21.11 7.85 4.80
N ASN A 92 -21.67 7.29 3.73
CA ASN A 92 -22.90 6.50 3.77
C ASN A 92 -22.68 5.01 3.47
N SER A 93 -21.42 4.58 3.58
CA SER A 93 -21.03 3.20 3.33
C SER A 93 -19.90 2.73 4.25
N LEU A 94 -19.76 1.41 4.33
CA LEU A 94 -18.65 0.72 4.97
C LEU A 94 -18.23 -0.43 4.04
N LEU A 95 -16.96 -0.47 3.69
CA LEU A 95 -16.31 -1.62 3.10
C LEU A 95 -15.41 -2.29 4.14
N VAL A 96 -15.66 -3.56 4.42
CA VAL A 96 -14.86 -4.39 5.33
C VAL A 96 -14.08 -5.39 4.48
N ILE A 97 -12.75 -5.36 4.58
CA ILE A 97 -11.85 -6.21 3.79
C ILE A 97 -11.12 -7.16 4.73
N HIS A 98 -11.26 -8.45 4.46
CA HIS A 98 -10.58 -9.53 5.16
C HIS A 98 -9.47 -10.09 4.28
N THR A 99 -8.30 -10.34 4.89
CA THR A 99 -7.17 -11.00 4.22
C THR A 99 -6.60 -12.12 5.08
N GLU A 100 -5.73 -12.93 4.48
CA GLU A 100 -4.99 -14.01 5.16
C GLU A 100 -4.11 -13.50 6.32
N SER A 101 -3.78 -12.20 6.37
CA SER A 101 -3.02 -11.61 7.49
C SER A 101 -3.80 -11.55 8.81
N GLY A 102 -5.13 -11.71 8.76
CA GLY A 102 -6.03 -11.64 9.91
C GLY A 102 -6.43 -10.23 10.35
N SER A 103 -5.66 -9.19 9.99
CA SER A 103 -6.06 -7.79 10.21
C SER A 103 -7.23 -7.41 9.31
N VAL A 104 -8.21 -6.67 9.83
CA VAL A 104 -9.36 -6.22 9.03
C VAL A 104 -9.19 -4.73 8.70
N LEU A 105 -9.29 -4.38 7.42
CA LEU A 105 -9.33 -2.99 6.98
C LEU A 105 -10.79 -2.55 6.78
N ARG A 106 -11.11 -1.35 7.25
CA ARG A 106 -12.44 -0.75 7.15
C ARG A 106 -12.33 0.64 6.55
N THR A 107 -12.96 0.83 5.39
CA THR A 107 -12.85 2.05 4.59
C THR A 107 -14.20 2.40 3.94
N ASP A 108 -14.29 3.57 3.31
CA ASP A 108 -15.47 3.93 2.51
C ASP A 108 -15.50 3.12 1.20
N ALA A 109 -16.67 2.71 0.76
CA ALA A 109 -16.85 2.00 -0.50
C ALA A 109 -16.90 2.98 -1.69
N SER A 110 -15.83 3.77 -1.89
CA SER A 110 -15.75 4.79 -2.95
C SER A 110 -14.72 4.44 -4.03
N ARG A 111 -14.90 5.00 -5.23
CA ARG A 111 -13.94 4.87 -6.35
C ARG A 111 -12.67 5.69 -6.17
N THR A 112 -12.71 6.65 -5.26
CA THR A 112 -11.54 7.45 -4.88
C THR A 112 -10.68 6.71 -3.86
N GLU A 113 -11.28 5.81 -3.09
CA GLU A 113 -10.57 5.00 -2.10
C GLU A 113 -9.72 3.96 -2.81
N VAL A 114 -8.40 4.03 -2.67
CA VAL A 114 -7.46 3.15 -3.38
C VAL A 114 -6.51 2.44 -2.44
N LEU A 115 -6.14 1.20 -2.77
CA LEU A 115 -5.14 0.43 -2.03
C LEU A 115 -4.09 -0.13 -2.98
N TRP A 116 -2.85 -0.25 -2.49
CA TRP A 116 -1.78 -0.87 -3.26
C TRP A 116 -2.04 -2.37 -3.39
N THR A 117 -2.45 -2.76 -4.58
CA THR A 117 -3.07 -4.06 -4.85
C THR A 117 -2.31 -4.79 -5.94
N LYS A 118 -2.06 -6.07 -5.71
CA LYS A 118 -1.63 -7.02 -6.73
C LYS A 118 -2.83 -7.83 -7.20
N GLN A 119 -3.23 -7.62 -8.44
CA GLN A 119 -4.31 -8.36 -9.08
C GLN A 119 -3.87 -9.79 -9.42
N GLN A 120 -4.84 -10.69 -9.60
CA GLN A 120 -4.57 -12.10 -9.92
C GLN A 120 -3.78 -12.32 -11.22
N ASN A 121 -3.85 -11.39 -12.17
CA ASN A 121 -3.04 -11.41 -13.41
C ASN A 121 -1.57 -10.99 -13.19
N GLY A 122 -1.18 -10.65 -11.96
CA GLY A 122 0.16 -10.22 -11.58
C GLY A 122 0.38 -8.71 -11.61
N ASN A 123 -0.56 -7.92 -12.14
CA ASN A 123 -0.43 -6.47 -12.20
C ASN A 123 -0.50 -5.87 -10.80
N THR A 124 0.33 -4.86 -10.54
CA THR A 124 0.34 -4.14 -9.28
C THR A 124 0.04 -2.65 -9.53
N LEU A 125 -0.93 -2.11 -8.81
CA LEU A 125 -1.41 -0.73 -8.98
C LEU A 125 -2.14 -0.23 -7.72
N TRP A 126 -2.34 1.08 -7.64
CA TRP A 126 -3.34 1.68 -6.76
C TRP A 126 -4.71 1.38 -7.35
N LEU A 127 -5.40 0.38 -6.79
CA LEU A 127 -6.68 -0.08 -7.27
C LEU A 127 -7.79 0.53 -6.41
N PRO A 128 -8.85 1.12 -7.01
CA PRO A 128 -10.03 1.50 -6.26
C PRO A 128 -10.58 0.31 -5.47
N VAL A 129 -10.92 0.50 -4.19
CA VAL A 129 -11.42 -0.58 -3.32
C VAL A 129 -12.74 -1.15 -3.84
N THR A 130 -13.53 -0.35 -4.53
CA THR A 130 -14.74 -0.78 -5.27
C THR A 130 -14.46 -1.70 -6.46
N MET A 131 -13.21 -1.84 -6.90
CA MET A 131 -12.77 -2.76 -7.95
C MET A 131 -11.97 -3.95 -7.40
N LEU A 132 -11.68 -3.96 -6.11
CA LEU A 132 -10.98 -5.05 -5.43
C LEU A 132 -11.82 -6.33 -5.49
N ARG A 133 -11.16 -7.47 -5.71
CA ARG A 133 -11.81 -8.78 -5.77
C ARG A 133 -11.21 -9.74 -4.76
N VAL A 134 -12.03 -10.66 -4.27
CA VAL A 134 -11.53 -11.84 -3.56
C VAL A 134 -10.49 -12.53 -4.44
N GLY A 135 -9.34 -12.82 -3.85
CA GLY A 135 -8.18 -13.40 -4.50
C GLY A 135 -7.15 -12.42 -5.06
N ASP A 136 -7.45 -11.13 -5.14
CA ASP A 136 -6.40 -10.10 -5.24
C ASP A 136 -5.57 -10.09 -3.94
N SER A 137 -4.44 -9.38 -3.92
CA SER A 137 -3.61 -9.26 -2.71
C SER A 137 -3.32 -7.81 -2.37
N LEU A 138 -3.40 -7.46 -1.10
CA LEU A 138 -3.03 -6.15 -0.58
C LEU A 138 -1.62 -6.20 -0.01
N PHE A 139 -0.88 -5.10 -0.19
CA PHE A 139 0.47 -4.99 0.36
C PHE A 139 0.42 -4.69 1.86
N THR A 140 1.15 -5.50 2.63
CA THR A 140 1.32 -5.33 4.08
C THR A 140 2.81 -5.26 4.41
N GLN A 141 3.13 -4.93 5.66
CA GLN A 141 4.51 -4.97 6.15
C GLN A 141 5.14 -6.37 6.10
N GLN A 142 4.33 -7.43 6.11
CA GLN A 142 4.77 -8.82 6.03
C GLN A 142 4.79 -9.33 4.57
N GLY A 143 4.48 -8.47 3.60
CA GLY A 143 4.36 -8.82 2.19
C GLY A 143 2.91 -8.84 1.71
N TRP A 144 2.68 -9.51 0.58
CA TRP A 144 1.36 -9.60 -0.03
C TRP A 144 0.43 -10.51 0.76
N SER A 145 -0.75 -10.02 1.13
CA SER A 145 -1.78 -10.80 1.79
C SER A 145 -3.01 -10.91 0.89
N ARG A 146 -3.46 -12.14 0.61
CA ARG A 146 -4.61 -12.39 -0.27
C ARG A 146 -5.91 -11.97 0.41
N VAL A 147 -6.76 -11.27 -0.34
CA VAL A 147 -8.12 -10.92 0.06
C VAL A 147 -8.99 -12.17 0.03
N THR A 148 -9.63 -12.47 1.16
CA THR A 148 -10.48 -13.65 1.34
C THR A 148 -11.95 -13.31 1.28
N GLU A 149 -12.33 -12.11 1.71
CA GLU A 149 -13.72 -11.67 1.81
C GLU A 149 -13.79 -10.13 1.77
N ILE A 150 -14.90 -9.62 1.21
CA ILE A 150 -15.20 -8.20 1.09
C ILE A 150 -16.68 -8.01 1.38
N ASP A 151 -17.01 -7.26 2.44
CA ASP A 151 -18.39 -6.92 2.80
C ASP A 151 -18.65 -5.44 2.59
N ALA A 152 -19.70 -5.11 1.84
CA ALA A 152 -20.15 -3.74 1.64
C ALA A 152 -21.50 -3.52 2.31
N THR A 153 -21.59 -2.51 3.18
CA THR A 153 -22.83 -2.15 3.89
C THR A 153 -23.13 -0.67 3.71
N SER A 154 -24.41 -0.31 3.54
CA SER A 154 -24.85 1.08 3.60
C SER A 154 -25.07 1.49 5.05
N VAL A 155 -24.27 2.45 5.54
CA VAL A 155 -24.31 2.92 6.92
C VAL A 155 -23.78 4.36 6.98
N HIS A 156 -24.41 5.20 7.79
CA HIS A 156 -23.93 6.57 8.02
C HIS A 156 -22.89 6.59 9.14
N GLN A 157 -21.69 7.09 8.87
CA GLN A 157 -20.61 7.17 9.85
C GLN A 157 -19.57 8.24 9.51
N THR A 158 -18.80 8.64 10.52
CA THR A 158 -17.60 9.46 10.35
C THR A 158 -16.39 8.55 10.03
N MET A 159 -15.60 8.94 9.03
CA MET A 159 -14.28 8.38 8.75
C MET A 159 -13.20 9.47 8.76
N TRP A 160 -11.94 9.06 8.76
CA TRP A 160 -10.78 9.94 8.85
C TRP A 160 -9.89 9.80 7.62
N ASP A 161 -9.51 10.94 7.07
CA ASP A 161 -8.55 11.05 5.98
C ASP A 161 -7.22 11.56 6.54
N ILE A 162 -6.11 10.98 6.09
CA ILE A 162 -4.76 11.48 6.39
C ILE A 162 -4.09 11.88 5.08
N THR A 163 -3.58 13.11 5.02
CA THR A 163 -2.62 13.51 3.99
C THR A 163 -1.22 13.45 4.58
N ALA A 164 -0.30 12.75 3.93
CA ALA A 164 1.07 12.55 4.38
C ALA A 164 2.08 12.67 3.22
N THR A 165 3.38 12.65 3.53
CA THR A 165 4.44 12.77 2.51
C THR A 165 4.69 11.50 1.71
N LEU A 166 4.34 10.34 2.28
CA LEU A 166 4.49 9.02 1.68
C LEU A 166 3.31 8.12 2.06
N PRO A 167 2.99 7.10 1.25
CA PRO A 167 2.05 6.06 1.64
C PRO A 167 2.45 5.45 2.98
N TYR A 168 1.48 5.13 3.82
CA TYR A 168 1.68 4.73 5.20
C TYR A 168 0.89 3.47 5.54
N PHE A 169 1.11 2.87 6.71
CA PHE A 169 0.42 1.63 7.08
C PHE A 169 -0.77 1.88 8.01
N ALA A 170 -1.96 1.45 7.57
CA ALA A 170 -3.22 1.49 8.31
C ALA A 170 -3.74 0.06 8.52
N ASN A 171 -3.90 -0.37 9.77
CA ASN A 171 -4.16 -1.77 10.15
C ASN A 171 -3.22 -2.79 9.47
N GLY A 172 -1.98 -2.37 9.18
CA GLY A 172 -0.97 -3.19 8.52
C GLY A 172 -1.00 -3.14 6.99
N TYR A 173 -1.95 -2.45 6.36
CA TYR A 173 -2.07 -2.31 4.90
C TYR A 173 -1.55 -0.96 4.41
N LEU A 174 -0.99 -0.95 3.20
CA LEU A 174 -0.46 0.27 2.60
C LEU A 174 -1.58 1.18 2.06
N ASP A 175 -1.75 2.31 2.72
CA ASP A 175 -2.71 3.37 2.43
C ASP A 175 -2.03 4.53 1.67
N PRO A 176 -2.71 5.18 0.71
CA PRO A 176 -2.12 6.25 -0.10
C PRO A 176 -1.77 7.50 0.74
N ALA A 177 -0.83 8.30 0.23
CA ALA A 177 -0.36 9.50 0.93
C ALA A 177 -1.27 10.73 0.78
N TRP A 178 -2.17 10.74 -0.20
CA TRP A 178 -2.68 11.99 -0.79
C TRP A 178 -4.19 12.01 -0.90
N ARG A 179 -4.80 13.13 -0.51
CA ARG A 179 -6.16 13.52 -0.93
C ARG A 179 -6.01 14.74 -1.85
N SER A 180 -6.59 14.71 -3.05
CA SER A 180 -6.66 15.91 -3.90
C SER A 180 -7.82 16.79 -3.49
#